data_AF-A0A438G1V9-F1
#
_entry.id   AF-A0A438G1V9-F1
#
_cell.length_a   1.000
_cell.length_b   1.000
_cell.length_c   1.000
_cell.angle_alpha   90.00
_cell.angle_beta   90.00
_cell.angle_gamma   90.00
#
_symmetry.space_group_name_H-M   'P 1'
#
loop_
_entity.id
_entity.type
_entity.pdbx_description
1 polymer ?
#
loop_
_entity_poly.entity_id
_entity_poly.type
_entity_poly.pdbx_seq_one_letter_code
_entity_poly.pdbx_strand_id
1 'polypeptide(L)'
;MWKKQYLSKGGRLTLIKRTLSNLPIYFMSLFVIPRKVRLRLEKIQREFLWGDMEERRKIHLVRWAVICKDKRHGGLGLRYLKDFNHALLGKWLWRFPIERESFWRRVIVGKFGEVQGGWTTREVRESYGMGLWKDIRKGWRSSFLELGFVLEMGDEPANNSAVVADLWGRQEGGGGGLEVHFRRPFQDWELEEVNRFLGYISAVRVQEGEDFLVWKIERKGTFKANLYYRSLEEDNSPLFPEKEVWGSYAPLRTRFFAWEAVWGKISTVDMLMRRGWSMANRCNLCKENEETANHILIHCGKTRDLWNLLFSSFGVVWVLLESVRNLLLEWKMKGMGKKRSVVWKMASICLFWCIWGERNRRIFQEEEMSDTSLRKLFLRSLLEWSQQFVDLDLDYLSFRNLLGDRVVV
;
A
#
# COMPACT_ATOMS: atom_id res chain seq x y z
N MET A 1 12.94 -4.98 -27.33
CA MET A 1 13.13 -5.95 -26.22
C MET A 1 13.65 -5.18 -25.00
N TRP A 2 12.94 -5.15 -23.86
CA TRP A 2 13.40 -4.39 -22.68
C TRP A 2 14.64 -5.03 -22.08
N LYS A 3 15.80 -4.42 -22.29
CA LYS A 3 17.05 -4.88 -21.69
C LYS A 3 17.13 -4.37 -20.25
N LYS A 4 16.97 -5.28 -19.28
CA LYS A 4 17.00 -5.00 -17.82
C LYS A 4 18.26 -4.23 -17.40
N GLN A 5 19.34 -4.40 -18.16
CA GLN A 5 20.68 -3.86 -17.94
C GLN A 5 20.78 -2.32 -17.96
N TYR A 6 19.91 -1.64 -18.71
CA TYR A 6 19.96 -0.18 -18.84
C TYR A 6 18.95 0.55 -17.94
N LEU A 7 18.22 -0.19 -17.12
CA LEU A 7 17.10 0.35 -16.36
C LEU A 7 17.39 0.33 -14.86
N SER A 8 17.26 1.49 -14.22
CA SER A 8 17.28 1.61 -12.77
C SER A 8 16.08 0.87 -12.15
N LYS A 9 16.14 0.51 -10.85
CA LYS A 9 14.98 -0.07 -10.11
C LYS A 9 13.71 0.78 -10.28
N GLY A 10 13.86 2.11 -10.27
CA GLY A 10 12.77 3.04 -10.53
C GLY A 10 12.20 2.96 -11.94
N GLY A 11 13.07 2.92 -12.96
CA GLY A 11 12.64 2.74 -14.36
C GLY A 11 11.91 1.40 -14.57
N ARG A 12 12.41 0.32 -13.96
CA ARG A 12 11.77 -1.00 -14.00
C ARG A 12 10.40 -0.99 -13.33
N LEU A 13 10.27 -0.34 -12.16
CA LEU A 13 8.98 -0.19 -11.48
C LEU A 13 7.98 0.56 -12.37
N THR A 14 8.41 1.64 -13.02
CA THR A 14 7.55 2.41 -13.94
C THR A 14 7.06 1.53 -15.09
N LEU A 15 7.94 0.72 -15.69
CA LEU A 15 7.55 -0.21 -16.74
C LEU A 15 6.56 -1.25 -16.21
N ILE A 16 6.82 -1.89 -15.07
CA ILE A 16 5.87 -2.86 -14.48
C ILE A 16 4.49 -2.24 -14.34
N LYS A 17 4.40 -1.01 -13.83
CA LYS A 17 3.13 -0.30 -13.64
C LYS A 17 2.43 0.02 -14.96
N ARG A 18 3.18 0.47 -15.97
CA ARG A 18 2.61 0.94 -17.24
C ARG A 18 2.24 -0.20 -18.19
N THR A 19 2.94 -1.33 -18.14
CA THR A 19 2.80 -2.39 -19.13
C THR A 19 2.40 -3.72 -18.48
N LEU A 20 3.27 -4.32 -17.66
CA LEU A 20 3.06 -5.66 -17.11
C LEU A 20 1.83 -5.77 -16.18
N SER A 21 1.47 -4.68 -15.52
CA SER A 21 0.27 -4.61 -14.68
C SER A 21 -1.01 -4.37 -15.50
N ASN A 22 -0.89 -3.81 -16.71
CA ASN A 22 -2.02 -3.44 -17.57
C ASN A 22 -2.39 -4.54 -18.57
N LEU A 23 -1.41 -5.28 -19.10
CA LEU A 23 -1.61 -6.40 -20.02
C LEU A 23 -2.66 -7.43 -19.54
N PRO A 24 -2.63 -7.91 -18.28
CA PRO A 24 -3.60 -8.91 -17.84
C PRO A 24 -4.98 -8.33 -17.48
N ILE A 25 -5.18 -7.01 -17.49
CA ILE A 25 -6.41 -6.38 -16.96
C ILE A 25 -7.65 -6.85 -17.69
N TYR A 26 -7.60 -6.94 -19.02
CA TYR A 26 -8.75 -7.37 -19.82
C TYR A 26 -9.25 -8.75 -19.33
N PHE A 27 -8.35 -9.74 -19.30
CA PHE A 27 -8.66 -11.09 -18.84
C PHE A 27 -9.05 -11.15 -17.37
N MET A 28 -8.33 -10.45 -16.49
CA MET A 28 -8.68 -10.39 -15.06
C MET A 28 -10.01 -9.68 -14.78
N SER A 29 -10.51 -8.89 -15.73
CA SER A 29 -11.82 -8.25 -15.60
C SER A 29 -12.97 -9.14 -16.04
N LEU A 30 -12.68 -10.28 -16.68
CA LEU A 30 -13.65 -11.25 -17.16
C LEU A 30 -13.59 -12.55 -16.38
N PHE A 31 -12.38 -13.04 -16.09
CA PHE A 31 -12.12 -14.36 -15.54
C PHE A 31 -11.50 -14.29 -14.14
N VAL A 32 -11.83 -15.26 -13.28
CA VAL A 32 -11.06 -15.51 -12.06
C VAL A 32 -9.69 -16.05 -12.47
N ILE A 33 -8.63 -15.38 -12.05
CA ILE A 33 -7.27 -15.76 -12.45
C ILE A 33 -6.86 -17.09 -11.78
N PRO A 34 -6.49 -18.13 -12.55
CA PRO A 34 -6.00 -19.37 -11.95
C PRO A 34 -4.74 -19.13 -11.13
N ARG A 35 -4.63 -19.78 -9.96
CA ARG A 35 -3.51 -19.60 -9.03
C ARG A 35 -2.14 -19.78 -9.70
N LYS A 36 -1.97 -20.77 -10.57
CA LYS A 36 -0.71 -21.02 -11.30
C LYS A 36 -0.33 -19.84 -12.21
N VAL A 37 -1.29 -19.29 -12.96
CA VAL A 37 -1.08 -18.15 -13.86
C VAL A 37 -0.71 -16.90 -13.05
N ARG A 38 -1.47 -16.62 -11.98
CA ARG A 38 -1.20 -15.51 -11.06
C ARG A 38 0.23 -15.57 -10.51
N LEU A 39 0.64 -16.72 -9.96
CA LEU A 39 1.97 -16.91 -9.39
C LEU A 39 3.07 -16.74 -10.46
N ARG A 40 2.82 -17.18 -11.70
CA ARG A 40 3.77 -17.00 -12.82
C ARG A 40 3.91 -15.52 -13.19
N LEU A 41 2.81 -14.77 -13.27
CA LEU A 41 2.84 -13.33 -13.55
C LEU A 41 3.56 -12.56 -12.43
N GLU A 42 3.22 -12.82 -11.16
CA GLU A 42 3.90 -12.21 -10.01
C GLU A 42 5.39 -12.59 -9.95
N LYS A 43 5.76 -13.80 -10.39
CA LYS A 43 7.17 -14.20 -10.52
C LYS A 43 7.90 -13.37 -11.57
N ILE A 44 7.33 -13.20 -12.76
CA ILE A 44 7.91 -12.37 -13.84
C ILE A 44 8.09 -10.93 -13.37
N GLN A 45 7.08 -10.34 -12.71
CA GLN A 45 7.16 -8.97 -12.19
C GLN A 45 8.26 -8.83 -11.11
N ARG A 46 8.37 -9.80 -10.20
CA ARG A 46 9.43 -9.83 -9.17
C ARG A 46 10.82 -9.94 -9.76
N GLU A 47 11.02 -10.89 -10.67
CA GLU A 47 12.31 -11.12 -11.33
C GLU A 47 12.70 -9.96 -12.24
N PHE A 48 11.73 -9.23 -12.78
CA PHE A 48 12.00 -8.00 -13.52
C PHE A 48 12.37 -6.85 -12.59
N LEU A 49 11.67 -6.67 -11.46
CA LEU A 49 11.98 -5.61 -10.50
C LEU A 49 13.38 -5.80 -9.88
N TRP A 50 13.67 -7.02 -9.41
CA TRP A 50 14.88 -7.34 -8.66
C TRP A 50 16.06 -7.83 -9.52
N GLY A 51 15.83 -8.40 -10.70
CA GLY A 51 16.88 -9.04 -11.50
C GLY A 51 17.94 -8.09 -12.08
N ASP A 52 19.10 -8.61 -12.50
CA ASP A 52 20.17 -7.86 -13.18
C ASP A 52 20.78 -8.66 -14.35
N MET A 53 21.91 -8.19 -14.90
CA MET A 53 22.67 -8.75 -16.03
C MET A 53 23.18 -10.21 -15.89
N GLU A 54 23.31 -10.76 -14.69
CA GLU A 54 23.95 -12.07 -14.50
C GLU A 54 22.96 -13.20 -14.20
N GLU A 55 23.29 -14.41 -14.63
CA GLU A 55 22.61 -15.69 -14.33
C GLU A 55 22.49 -16.01 -12.83
N ARG A 56 22.98 -15.12 -11.96
CA ARG A 56 22.85 -15.22 -10.51
C ARG A 56 21.48 -14.71 -10.07
N ARG A 57 20.71 -15.58 -9.40
CA ARG A 57 19.43 -15.22 -8.76
C ARG A 57 19.67 -14.10 -7.74
N LYS A 58 19.28 -12.86 -8.07
CA LYS A 58 19.37 -11.74 -7.14
C LYS A 58 18.39 -11.96 -5.99
N ILE A 59 18.84 -11.62 -4.79
CA ILE A 59 18.07 -11.76 -3.57
C ILE A 59 16.88 -10.80 -3.59
N HIS A 60 15.66 -11.33 -3.46
CA HIS A 60 14.47 -10.51 -3.24
C HIS A 60 14.49 -9.99 -1.81
N LEU A 61 14.79 -8.70 -1.65
CA LEU A 61 15.02 -8.08 -0.34
C LEU A 61 13.71 -7.88 0.44
N VAL A 62 12.68 -7.37 -0.22
CA VAL A 62 11.38 -7.05 0.37
C VAL A 62 10.30 -8.04 -0.10
N ARG A 63 9.40 -8.43 0.81
CA ARG A 63 8.27 -9.33 0.51
C ARG A 63 7.35 -8.70 -0.54
N TRP A 64 6.83 -9.50 -1.46
CA TRP A 64 5.95 -9.02 -2.53
C TRP A 64 4.68 -8.34 -2.02
N ALA A 65 4.08 -8.90 -0.97
CA ALA A 65 2.89 -8.30 -0.34
C ALA A 65 3.15 -6.87 0.12
N VAL A 66 4.34 -6.57 0.68
CA VAL A 66 4.72 -5.20 1.09
C VAL A 66 4.92 -4.31 -0.13
N ILE A 67 5.57 -4.82 -1.17
CA ILE A 67 5.77 -4.09 -2.44
C ILE A 67 4.44 -3.69 -3.08
N CYS A 68 3.42 -4.54 -2.95
CA CYS A 68 2.09 -4.29 -3.49
C CYS A 68 1.25 -3.27 -2.70
N LYS A 69 1.65 -2.91 -1.49
CA LYS A 69 0.95 -1.85 -0.74
C LYS A 69 1.16 -0.48 -1.40
N ASP A 70 0.30 0.48 -1.07
CA ASP A 70 0.53 1.88 -1.44
C ASP A 70 1.80 2.44 -0.78
N LYS A 71 2.37 3.50 -1.35
CA LYS A 71 3.54 4.21 -0.81
C LYS A 71 3.32 4.74 0.60
N ARG A 72 2.08 5.13 0.93
CA ARG A 72 1.63 5.52 2.27
C ARG A 72 1.89 4.44 3.33
N HIS A 73 1.72 3.19 2.94
CA HIS A 73 1.93 2.00 3.77
C HIS A 73 3.31 1.36 3.53
N GLY A 74 4.22 2.11 2.89
CA GLY A 74 5.59 1.69 2.62
C GLY A 74 5.74 0.65 1.52
N GLY A 75 4.74 0.49 0.65
CA GLY A 75 4.91 -0.28 -0.58
C GLY A 75 5.39 0.56 -1.77
N LEU A 76 5.40 -0.05 -2.94
CA LEU A 76 5.74 0.61 -4.21
C LEU A 76 4.50 0.93 -5.05
N GLY A 77 3.30 0.57 -4.58
CA GLY A 77 2.03 0.76 -5.29
C GLY A 77 1.91 -0.14 -6.52
N LEU A 78 2.38 -1.38 -6.43
CA LEU A 78 2.08 -2.43 -7.40
C LEU A 78 0.78 -3.14 -7.01
N ARG A 79 -0.02 -3.62 -7.94
CA ARG A 79 -1.29 -4.27 -7.58
C ARG A 79 -1.06 -5.71 -7.17
N TYR A 80 -1.62 -6.14 -6.03
CA TYR A 80 -1.66 -7.54 -5.68
C TYR A 80 -2.70 -8.24 -6.57
N LEU A 81 -2.25 -9.12 -7.47
CA LEU A 81 -3.10 -9.61 -8.58
C LEU A 81 -4.34 -10.37 -8.10
N LYS A 82 -4.26 -11.05 -6.95
CA LYS A 82 -5.41 -11.77 -6.35
C LYS A 82 -6.54 -10.79 -6.02
N ASP A 83 -6.22 -9.78 -5.21
CA ASP A 83 -7.23 -8.84 -4.70
C ASP A 83 -7.67 -7.88 -5.80
N PHE A 84 -6.76 -7.55 -6.73
CA PHE A 84 -7.11 -6.74 -7.88
C PHE A 84 -8.03 -7.47 -8.86
N ASN A 85 -7.82 -8.77 -9.10
CA ASN A 85 -8.76 -9.59 -9.88
C ASN A 85 -10.12 -9.66 -9.18
N HIS A 86 -10.13 -9.87 -7.86
CA HIS A 86 -11.37 -9.86 -7.07
C HIS A 86 -12.13 -8.53 -7.21
N ALA A 87 -11.41 -7.42 -7.07
CA ALA A 87 -11.99 -6.09 -7.20
C ALA A 87 -12.54 -5.79 -8.60
N LEU A 88 -11.85 -6.24 -9.65
CA LEU A 88 -12.32 -6.12 -11.03
C LEU A 88 -13.58 -6.94 -11.29
N LEU A 89 -13.66 -8.16 -10.76
CA LEU A 89 -14.83 -9.03 -10.91
C LEU A 89 -16.03 -8.57 -10.10
N GLY A 90 -15.81 -7.84 -9.01
CA GLY A 90 -16.86 -7.15 -8.26
C GLY A 90 -17.75 -6.27 -9.13
N LYS A 91 -17.26 -5.76 -10.27
CA LYS A 91 -18.08 -5.00 -11.23
C LYS A 91 -19.26 -5.80 -11.77
N TRP A 92 -19.09 -7.11 -12.00
CA TRP A 92 -20.15 -7.96 -12.54
C TRP A 92 -21.19 -8.27 -11.49
N LEU A 93 -20.74 -8.43 -10.25
CA LEU A 93 -21.62 -8.56 -9.09
C LEU A 93 -22.46 -7.29 -8.91
N TRP A 94 -21.84 -6.12 -9.03
CA TRP A 94 -22.54 -4.84 -8.99
C TRP A 94 -23.54 -4.64 -10.14
N ARG A 95 -23.15 -5.00 -11.37
CA ARG A 95 -23.99 -4.80 -12.57
C ARG A 95 -25.19 -5.75 -12.63
N PHE A 96 -25.11 -6.93 -12.02
CA PHE A 96 -26.17 -7.94 -12.06
C PHE A 96 -27.54 -7.46 -11.56
N PRO A 97 -27.66 -6.84 -10.38
CA PRO A 97 -28.93 -6.30 -9.91
C PRO A 97 -29.40 -5.05 -10.68
N ILE A 98 -28.48 -4.27 -11.23
CA ILE A 98 -28.77 -2.98 -11.89
C ILE A 98 -29.21 -3.17 -13.34
N GLU A 99 -28.50 -4.00 -14.09
CA GLU A 99 -28.75 -4.21 -15.53
C GLU A 99 -29.80 -5.30 -15.77
N ARG A 100 -31.00 -5.10 -15.21
CA ARG A 100 -32.09 -6.10 -15.19
C ARG A 100 -32.49 -6.62 -16.57
N GLU A 101 -32.46 -5.75 -17.58
CA GLU A 101 -32.91 -6.05 -18.96
C GLU A 101 -31.80 -6.59 -19.87
N SER A 102 -30.56 -6.57 -19.41
CA SER A 102 -29.41 -6.94 -20.24
C SER A 102 -29.45 -8.40 -20.68
N PHE A 103 -29.06 -8.67 -21.93
CA PHE A 103 -29.06 -10.03 -22.48
C PHE A 103 -28.17 -10.99 -21.68
N TRP A 104 -26.99 -10.51 -21.25
CA TRP A 104 -26.07 -11.32 -20.46
C TRP A 104 -26.69 -11.75 -19.13
N ARG A 105 -27.45 -10.86 -18.45
CA ARG A 105 -28.17 -11.20 -17.23
C ARG A 105 -29.24 -12.26 -17.49
N ARG A 106 -30.04 -12.11 -18.56
CA ARG A 106 -31.07 -13.09 -18.94
C ARG A 106 -30.48 -14.49 -19.16
N VAL A 107 -29.34 -14.59 -19.82
CA VAL A 107 -28.61 -15.88 -19.99
C VAL A 107 -28.18 -16.46 -18.66
N ILE A 108 -27.65 -15.63 -17.75
CA ILE A 108 -27.22 -16.04 -16.42
C ILE A 108 -28.40 -16.52 -15.56
N VAL A 109 -29.51 -15.77 -15.55
CA VAL A 109 -30.74 -16.13 -14.82
C VAL A 109 -31.34 -17.41 -15.38
N GLY A 110 -31.44 -17.54 -16.71
CA GLY A 110 -31.95 -18.75 -17.35
C GLY A 110 -31.13 -20.00 -17.01
N LYS A 111 -29.80 -19.86 -16.83
CA LYS A 111 -28.90 -20.98 -16.51
C LYS A 111 -28.84 -21.31 -15.02
N PHE A 112 -28.77 -20.31 -14.14
CA PHE A 112 -28.47 -20.52 -12.71
C PHE A 112 -29.66 -20.20 -11.79
N GLY A 113 -30.72 -19.60 -12.31
CA GLY A 113 -31.83 -19.07 -11.54
C GLY A 113 -31.46 -17.84 -10.70
N GLU A 114 -32.49 -17.13 -10.26
CA GLU A 114 -32.36 -16.00 -9.33
C GLU A 114 -32.94 -16.35 -7.95
N VAL A 115 -32.42 -15.65 -6.93
CA VAL A 115 -32.98 -15.63 -5.58
C VAL A 115 -34.10 -14.59 -5.55
N GLN A 116 -35.06 -14.73 -4.63
CA GLN A 116 -36.12 -13.74 -4.40
C GLN A 116 -35.53 -12.32 -4.32
N GLY A 117 -36.18 -11.37 -5.02
CA GLY A 117 -35.74 -9.98 -5.17
C GLY A 117 -34.78 -9.72 -6.35
N GLY A 118 -34.33 -10.75 -7.08
CA GLY A 118 -33.56 -10.57 -8.33
C GLY A 118 -32.15 -9.98 -8.15
N TRP A 119 -31.72 -9.75 -6.90
CA TRP A 119 -30.43 -9.16 -6.55
C TRP A 119 -29.24 -10.08 -6.79
N THR A 120 -29.47 -11.40 -6.69
CA THR A 120 -28.43 -12.41 -6.81
C THR A 120 -28.92 -13.66 -7.52
N THR A 121 -27.99 -14.37 -8.13
CA THR A 121 -28.23 -15.74 -8.59
C THR A 121 -28.19 -16.74 -7.43
N ARG A 122 -28.89 -17.87 -7.61
CA ARG A 122 -28.85 -19.00 -6.66
C ARG A 122 -27.43 -19.56 -6.55
N GLU A 123 -27.14 -20.22 -5.43
CA GLU A 123 -25.83 -20.87 -5.26
C GLU A 123 -25.69 -22.06 -6.21
N VAL A 124 -24.65 -22.01 -7.04
CA VAL A 124 -24.36 -23.07 -8.01
C VAL A 124 -23.62 -24.22 -7.30
N ARG A 125 -24.35 -25.28 -6.95
CA ARG A 125 -23.84 -26.47 -6.24
C ARG A 125 -23.27 -27.57 -7.13
N GLU A 126 -23.31 -27.40 -8.45
CA GLU A 126 -22.80 -28.43 -9.38
C GLU A 126 -21.34 -28.77 -9.10
N SER A 127 -20.99 -30.06 -9.07
CA SER A 127 -19.64 -30.55 -8.77
C SER A 127 -18.67 -30.46 -9.96
N TYR A 128 -19.19 -30.41 -11.20
CA TYR A 128 -18.38 -30.42 -12.43
C TYR A 128 -18.55 -29.14 -13.27
N GLY A 129 -17.46 -28.70 -13.90
CA GLY A 129 -17.42 -27.54 -14.81
C GLY A 129 -16.86 -26.25 -14.18
N MET A 130 -15.89 -25.64 -14.87
CA MET A 130 -15.47 -24.26 -14.61
C MET A 130 -16.52 -23.31 -15.19
N GLY A 131 -17.48 -22.90 -14.36
CA GLY A 131 -18.44 -21.87 -14.73
C GLY A 131 -17.91 -20.48 -14.42
N LEU A 132 -17.71 -19.65 -15.45
CA LEU A 132 -17.28 -18.25 -15.30
C LEU A 132 -18.07 -17.52 -14.22
N TRP A 133 -19.39 -17.58 -14.32
CA TRP A 133 -20.31 -16.93 -13.39
C TRP A 133 -20.28 -17.56 -12.00
N LYS A 134 -20.13 -18.89 -11.91
CA LYS A 134 -20.01 -19.61 -10.64
C LYS A 134 -18.81 -19.12 -9.83
N ASP A 135 -17.67 -18.90 -10.49
CA ASP A 135 -16.46 -18.41 -9.82
C ASP A 135 -16.56 -16.93 -9.45
N ILE A 136 -17.21 -16.10 -10.27
CA ILE A 136 -17.54 -14.71 -9.94
C ILE A 136 -18.49 -14.65 -8.73
N ARG A 137 -19.54 -15.48 -8.71
CA ARG A 137 -20.57 -15.56 -7.67
C ARG A 137 -20.03 -16.01 -6.31
N LYS A 138 -18.96 -16.83 -6.27
CA LYS A 138 -18.26 -17.15 -5.00
C LYS A 138 -17.72 -15.89 -4.32
N GLY A 139 -17.30 -14.90 -5.10
CA GLY A 139 -16.83 -13.62 -4.59
C GLY A 139 -17.93 -12.71 -4.02
N TRP A 140 -19.20 -13.09 -4.16
CA TRP A 140 -20.31 -12.37 -3.56
C TRP A 140 -20.23 -12.33 -2.04
N ARG A 141 -19.96 -13.47 -1.36
CA ARG A 141 -19.91 -13.51 0.10
C ARG A 141 -18.87 -12.55 0.69
N SER A 142 -17.67 -12.53 0.11
CA SER A 142 -16.60 -11.61 0.53
C SER A 142 -16.90 -10.15 0.17
N SER A 143 -17.51 -9.90 -0.99
CA SER A 143 -17.87 -8.53 -1.41
C SER A 143 -19.07 -7.95 -0.66
N PHE A 144 -19.99 -8.78 -0.16
CA PHE A 144 -21.25 -8.33 0.46
C PHE A 144 -21.23 -8.23 1.99
N LEU A 145 -20.53 -9.14 2.69
CA LEU A 145 -20.50 -9.15 4.15
C LEU A 145 -19.63 -8.03 4.74
N GLU A 146 -18.55 -7.64 4.05
CA GLU A 146 -17.62 -6.61 4.54
C GLU A 146 -18.06 -5.17 4.21
N LEU A 147 -19.01 -4.98 3.28
CA LEU A 147 -19.30 -3.65 2.74
C LEU A 147 -20.64 -3.04 3.17
N GLY A 148 -21.52 -3.84 3.81
CA GLY A 148 -22.79 -3.40 4.37
C GLY A 148 -23.72 -2.77 3.33
N PHE A 149 -24.93 -3.30 3.14
CA PHE A 149 -25.94 -2.63 2.32
C PHE A 149 -27.09 -2.16 3.21
N VAL A 150 -27.67 -1.01 2.86
CA VAL A 150 -29.01 -0.63 3.30
C VAL A 150 -29.91 -1.11 2.16
N LEU A 151 -30.84 -2.01 2.47
CA LEU A 151 -31.99 -2.28 1.62
C LEU A 151 -33.00 -1.18 1.97
N GLU A 152 -33.19 -0.21 1.09
CA GLU A 152 -34.41 0.60 1.14
C GLU A 152 -35.48 -0.24 0.44
N MET A 153 -36.51 -0.62 1.20
CA MET A 153 -37.53 -1.62 0.85
C MET A 153 -38.71 -0.98 0.12
N GLY A 154 -39.08 -1.55 -1.02
CA GLY A 154 -40.24 -1.22 -1.84
C GLY A 154 -41.06 -2.47 -2.16
N ASP A 155 -42.37 -2.26 -2.24
CA ASP A 155 -43.40 -3.29 -2.25
C ASP A 155 -43.81 -3.65 -3.69
N GLU A 156 -43.88 -4.94 -4.04
CA GLU A 156 -44.75 -5.41 -5.13
C GLU A 156 -45.26 -6.84 -4.81
N PRO A 157 -46.59 -7.08 -4.86
CA PRO A 157 -47.17 -8.31 -4.35
C PRO A 157 -47.26 -9.35 -5.47
N ALA A 158 -46.41 -10.36 -5.44
CA ALA A 158 -46.71 -11.63 -6.09
C ALA A 158 -45.93 -12.81 -5.49
N ASN A 159 -46.69 -13.65 -4.78
CA ASN A 159 -46.40 -15.03 -4.40
C ASN A 159 -45.37 -15.28 -3.28
N ASN A 160 -45.95 -15.44 -2.08
CA ASN A 160 -45.60 -16.43 -1.06
C ASN A 160 -44.13 -16.48 -0.61
N SER A 161 -43.75 -15.58 0.28
CA SER A 161 -43.47 -15.91 1.69
C SER A 161 -42.85 -14.70 2.41
N ALA A 162 -43.66 -13.96 3.17
CA ALA A 162 -43.30 -12.93 4.17
C ALA A 162 -42.11 -12.02 3.80
N VAL A 163 -42.40 -10.95 3.06
CA VAL A 163 -41.48 -9.83 2.84
C VAL A 163 -41.76 -8.78 3.92
N VAL A 164 -40.74 -8.03 4.36
CA VAL A 164 -40.85 -6.98 5.40
C VAL A 164 -41.90 -5.90 5.08
N ALA A 165 -42.39 -5.83 3.84
CA ALA A 165 -43.56 -5.03 3.45
C ALA A 165 -44.85 -5.47 4.16
N ASP A 166 -45.05 -6.78 4.40
CA ASP A 166 -46.19 -7.32 5.17
C ASP A 166 -46.15 -6.91 6.66
N LEU A 167 -45.00 -6.39 7.13
CA LEU A 167 -44.78 -5.93 8.51
C LEU A 167 -44.81 -4.39 8.61
N TRP A 168 -45.05 -3.64 7.54
CA TRP A 168 -45.06 -2.17 7.59
C TRP A 168 -46.48 -1.63 7.84
N GLY A 169 -46.79 -1.35 9.11
CA GLY A 169 -48.06 -0.76 9.50
C GLY A 169 -48.15 0.71 9.09
N ARG A 170 -49.12 1.06 8.22
CA ARG A 170 -49.46 2.46 7.96
C ARG A 170 -50.21 3.02 9.18
N GLN A 171 -49.56 3.88 9.96
CA GLN A 171 -50.24 4.71 10.95
C GLN A 171 -50.70 6.02 10.29
N GLU A 172 -51.97 6.39 10.47
CA GLU A 172 -52.56 7.66 10.00
C GLU A 172 -51.90 8.84 10.74
N GLY A 173 -50.74 9.28 10.26
CA GLY A 173 -49.95 10.31 10.92
C GLY A 173 -48.52 10.43 10.43
N GLY A 174 -48.24 10.15 9.15
CA GLY A 174 -46.96 10.50 8.50
C GLY A 174 -45.69 9.82 9.04
N GLY A 175 -45.80 8.84 9.93
CA GLY A 175 -44.70 8.03 10.42
C GLY A 175 -45.00 6.55 10.24
N GLY A 176 -44.56 5.96 9.13
CA GLY A 176 -44.57 4.51 8.99
C GLY A 176 -43.49 3.87 9.87
N GLY A 177 -43.83 2.78 10.54
CA GLY A 177 -42.91 1.98 11.34
C GLY A 177 -43.04 0.50 11.02
N LEU A 178 -41.94 -0.23 11.16
CA LEU A 178 -41.90 -1.69 10.97
C LEU A 178 -42.53 -2.35 12.22
N GLU A 179 -43.74 -2.88 12.07
CA GLU A 179 -44.50 -3.58 13.09
C GLU A 179 -44.04 -5.05 13.16
N VAL A 180 -43.04 -5.30 14.01
CA VAL A 180 -42.44 -6.65 14.14
C VAL A 180 -43.21 -7.45 15.21
N HIS A 181 -44.03 -8.40 14.77
CA HIS A 181 -44.71 -9.33 15.67
C HIS A 181 -43.86 -10.58 15.93
N PHE A 182 -43.46 -10.78 17.18
CA PHE A 182 -42.71 -11.96 17.61
C PHE A 182 -43.65 -13.09 17.98
N ARG A 183 -43.35 -14.32 17.54
CA ARG A 183 -44.18 -15.51 17.78
C ARG A 183 -44.24 -15.93 19.26
N ARG A 184 -43.36 -15.40 20.11
CA ARG A 184 -43.29 -15.69 21.54
C ARG A 184 -42.82 -14.45 22.32
N PRO A 185 -43.13 -14.35 23.62
CA PRO A 185 -42.50 -13.39 24.51
C PRO A 185 -41.00 -13.68 24.68
N PHE A 186 -40.23 -12.63 24.94
CA PHE A 186 -38.80 -12.69 25.18
C PHE A 186 -38.49 -12.97 26.64
N GLN A 187 -37.37 -13.62 26.87
CA GLN A 187 -36.80 -13.77 28.20
C GLN A 187 -35.94 -12.55 28.55
N ASP A 188 -35.73 -12.29 29.85
CA ASP A 188 -35.04 -11.08 30.32
C ASP A 188 -33.63 -10.90 29.72
N TRP A 189 -32.92 -12.00 29.45
CA TRP A 189 -31.58 -11.98 28.85
C TRP A 189 -31.58 -11.74 27.32
N GLU A 190 -32.73 -11.87 26.65
CA GLU A 190 -32.87 -11.59 25.20
C GLU A 190 -33.28 -10.13 24.94
N LEU A 191 -33.81 -9.43 25.95
CA LEU A 191 -34.33 -8.07 25.82
C LEU A 191 -33.26 -7.06 25.37
N GLU A 192 -32.01 -7.22 25.78
CA GLU A 192 -30.93 -6.31 25.39
C GLU A 192 -30.60 -6.41 23.89
N GLU A 193 -30.59 -7.64 23.34
CA GLU A 193 -30.37 -7.87 21.91
C GLU A 193 -31.56 -7.43 21.08
N VAL A 194 -32.79 -7.65 21.57
CA VAL A 194 -34.02 -7.20 20.92
C VAL A 194 -34.08 -5.67 20.89
N ASN A 195 -33.76 -4.98 21.99
CA ASN A 195 -33.71 -3.52 22.01
C ASN A 195 -32.64 -2.96 21.06
N ARG A 196 -31.48 -3.62 20.97
CA ARG A 196 -30.43 -3.26 20.01
C ARG A 196 -30.92 -3.42 18.57
N PHE A 197 -31.60 -4.53 18.28
CA PHE A 197 -32.20 -4.83 16.98
C PHE A 197 -33.30 -3.83 16.60
N LEU A 198 -34.24 -3.53 17.51
CA LEU A 198 -35.29 -2.54 17.31
C LEU A 198 -34.71 -1.12 17.12
N GLY A 199 -33.64 -0.79 17.85
CA GLY A 199 -32.89 0.45 17.64
C GLY A 199 -32.31 0.54 16.22
N TYR A 200 -31.76 -0.55 15.69
CA TYR A 200 -31.29 -0.59 14.30
C TYR A 200 -32.44 -0.44 13.28
N ILE A 201 -33.61 -1.03 13.52
CA ILE A 201 -34.77 -0.92 12.63
C ILE A 201 -35.35 0.50 12.64
N SER A 202 -35.52 1.09 13.82
CA SER A 202 -36.08 2.46 13.96
C SER A 202 -35.23 3.54 13.29
N ALA A 203 -33.95 3.29 13.08
CA ALA A 203 -33.03 4.20 12.39
C ALA A 203 -33.19 4.17 10.86
N VAL A 204 -33.90 3.18 10.32
CA VAL A 204 -34.15 3.04 8.88
C VAL A 204 -35.39 3.86 8.52
N ARG A 205 -35.20 4.95 7.77
CA ARG A 205 -36.30 5.72 7.18
C ARG A 205 -36.63 5.13 5.82
N VAL A 206 -37.85 4.61 5.66
CA VAL A 206 -38.35 4.09 4.39
C VAL A 206 -38.91 5.26 3.57
N GLN A 207 -38.55 5.33 2.29
CA GLN A 207 -39.09 6.29 1.31
C GLN A 207 -39.88 5.53 0.25
N GLU A 208 -40.92 6.14 -0.33
CA GLU A 208 -41.68 5.53 -1.43
C GLU A 208 -40.84 5.58 -2.73
N GLY A 209 -40.49 4.40 -3.28
CA GLY A 209 -39.69 4.26 -4.51
C GLY A 209 -39.23 2.83 -4.77
N GLU A 210 -38.66 2.56 -5.97
CA GLU A 210 -38.02 1.28 -6.29
C GLU A 210 -36.69 1.11 -5.53
N ASP A 211 -36.44 -0.08 -4.98
CA ASP A 211 -35.18 -0.44 -4.33
C ASP A 211 -33.97 -0.17 -5.24
N PHE A 212 -32.93 0.47 -4.69
CA PHE A 212 -31.67 0.67 -5.39
C PHE A 212 -30.46 0.29 -4.53
N LEU A 213 -29.43 -0.23 -5.20
CA LEU A 213 -28.19 -0.64 -4.54
C LEU A 213 -27.26 0.57 -4.36
N VAL A 214 -26.80 0.83 -3.14
CA VAL A 214 -25.86 1.91 -2.83
C VAL A 214 -24.50 1.36 -2.40
N TRP A 215 -23.44 1.81 -3.06
CA TRP A 215 -22.07 1.48 -2.68
C TRP A 215 -21.59 2.32 -1.49
N LYS A 216 -21.53 1.74 -0.27
CA LYS A 216 -21.19 2.49 0.97
C LYS A 216 -19.82 3.17 1.00
N ILE A 217 -18.84 2.71 0.21
CA ILE A 217 -17.50 3.32 0.19
C ILE A 217 -17.54 4.73 -0.42
N GLU A 218 -18.49 5.03 -1.32
CA GLU A 218 -18.61 6.33 -1.96
C GLU A 218 -19.95 7.00 -1.63
N ARG A 219 -19.94 8.27 -1.24
CA ARG A 219 -21.16 9.07 -0.99
C ARG A 219 -22.10 9.17 -2.19
N LYS A 220 -21.60 8.92 -3.40
CA LYS A 220 -22.35 8.95 -4.67
C LYS A 220 -22.96 7.59 -5.05
N GLY A 221 -22.71 6.54 -4.28
CA GLY A 221 -23.29 5.21 -4.51
C GLY A 221 -22.78 4.42 -5.71
N THR A 222 -21.85 4.96 -6.52
CA THR A 222 -21.34 4.28 -7.73
C THR A 222 -20.18 3.33 -7.46
N PHE A 223 -20.19 2.15 -8.09
CA PHE A 223 -19.10 1.19 -7.95
C PHE A 223 -17.86 1.60 -8.76
N LYS A 224 -16.69 1.57 -8.10
CA LYS A 224 -15.37 1.73 -8.74
C LYS A 224 -14.43 0.64 -8.28
N ALA A 225 -13.95 -0.18 -9.22
CA ALA A 225 -13.02 -1.28 -8.92
C ALA A 225 -11.74 -0.83 -8.19
N ASN A 226 -11.25 0.39 -8.45
CA ASN A 226 -10.07 0.94 -7.74
C ASN A 226 -10.37 1.25 -6.26
N LEU A 227 -11.58 1.71 -5.94
CA LEU A 227 -11.98 1.95 -4.55
C LEU A 227 -12.21 0.63 -3.82
N TYR A 228 -12.85 -0.33 -4.50
CA TYR A 228 -13.04 -1.66 -3.94
C TYR A 228 -11.69 -2.36 -3.68
N TYR A 229 -10.72 -2.23 -4.59
CA TYR A 229 -9.38 -2.76 -4.34
C TYR A 229 -8.71 -2.15 -3.11
N ARG A 230 -8.87 -0.83 -2.87
CA ARG A 230 -8.31 -0.17 -1.70
C ARG A 230 -8.95 -0.59 -0.39
N SER A 231 -10.25 -0.90 -0.38
CA SER A 231 -10.91 -1.38 0.84
C SER A 231 -10.50 -2.81 1.22
N LEU A 232 -9.98 -3.60 0.26
CA LEU A 232 -9.42 -4.92 0.52
C LEU A 232 -8.00 -4.86 1.09
N GLU A 233 -7.33 -3.71 1.04
CA GLU A 233 -6.01 -3.55 1.67
C GLU A 233 -6.20 -3.40 3.18
N GLU A 234 -5.69 -4.36 3.96
CA GLU A 234 -5.73 -4.29 5.43
C GLU A 234 -4.95 -3.05 5.96
N ASP A 235 -5.63 -2.23 6.78
CA ASP A 235 -5.07 -1.04 7.43
C ASP A 235 -4.04 -1.34 8.54
N ASN A 236 -3.77 -2.62 8.84
CA ASN A 236 -2.78 -3.06 9.84
C ASN A 236 -1.32 -2.87 9.39
N SER A 237 -1.05 -1.86 8.55
CA SER A 237 0.29 -1.58 8.05
C SER A 237 1.07 -0.72 9.03
N PRO A 238 2.33 -1.06 9.34
CA PRO A 238 3.15 -0.23 10.20
C PRO A 238 3.35 1.15 9.54
N LEU A 239 3.20 2.23 10.33
CA LEU A 239 3.43 3.62 9.90
C LEU A 239 4.74 3.76 9.10
N PHE A 240 4.65 4.29 7.87
CA PHE A 240 5.80 4.46 6.99
C PHE A 240 6.07 5.95 6.73
N PRO A 241 7.33 6.41 6.78
CA PRO A 241 7.71 7.81 6.50
C PRO A 241 7.67 8.11 4.99
N GLU A 242 6.46 8.15 4.41
CA GLU A 242 6.26 8.34 2.96
C GLU A 242 6.83 9.68 2.49
N LYS A 243 6.56 10.75 3.24
CA LYS A 243 6.95 12.12 2.85
C LYS A 243 8.45 12.28 2.89
N GLU A 244 9.11 11.66 3.86
CA GLU A 244 10.55 11.77 4.07
C GLU A 244 11.32 10.87 3.09
N VAL A 245 10.79 9.69 2.75
CA VAL A 245 11.44 8.81 1.75
C VAL A 245 11.15 9.27 0.33
N TRP A 246 9.87 9.34 -0.06
CA TRP A 246 9.48 9.59 -1.45
C TRP A 246 9.34 11.07 -1.79
N GLY A 247 8.97 11.90 -0.82
CA GLY A 247 8.88 13.35 -0.95
C GLY A 247 10.20 14.08 -0.65
N SER A 248 11.28 13.35 -0.32
CA SER A 248 12.63 13.93 -0.34
C SER A 248 12.96 14.43 -1.73
N TYR A 249 13.84 15.42 -1.83
CA TYR A 249 14.38 15.89 -3.10
C TYR A 249 15.62 15.08 -3.52
N ALA A 250 15.89 13.92 -2.91
CA ALA A 250 17.03 13.08 -3.24
C ALA A 250 16.87 12.39 -4.61
N PRO A 251 17.94 11.92 -5.28
CA PRO A 251 17.81 11.11 -6.50
C PRO A 251 16.96 9.83 -6.29
N LEU A 252 16.21 9.41 -7.31
CA LEU A 252 15.27 8.27 -7.17
C LEU A 252 15.96 6.98 -6.72
N ARG A 253 17.19 6.71 -7.19
CA ARG A 253 17.98 5.53 -6.79
C ARG A 253 18.23 5.49 -5.29
N THR A 254 18.49 6.64 -4.68
CA THR A 254 18.81 6.74 -3.25
C THR A 254 17.53 6.74 -2.39
N ARG A 255 16.40 7.26 -2.91
CA ARG A 255 15.08 7.05 -2.28
C ARG A 255 14.69 5.58 -2.21
N PHE A 256 14.96 4.80 -3.27
CA PHE A 256 14.76 3.34 -3.24
C PHE A 256 15.63 2.65 -2.19
N PHE A 257 16.89 3.09 -2.05
CA PHE A 257 17.77 2.58 -1.00
C PHE A 257 17.24 2.93 0.40
N ALA A 258 16.82 4.17 0.63
CA ALA A 258 16.22 4.59 1.89
C ALA A 258 14.94 3.79 2.22
N TRP A 259 14.09 3.53 1.21
CA TRP A 259 12.93 2.65 1.35
C TRP A 259 13.33 1.23 1.79
N GLU A 260 14.39 0.64 1.23
CA GLU A 260 14.92 -0.66 1.66
C GLU A 260 15.46 -0.60 3.10
N ALA A 261 16.12 0.50 3.47
CA ALA A 261 16.68 0.72 4.79
C ALA A 261 15.60 0.85 5.88
N VAL A 262 14.49 1.55 5.60
CA VAL A 262 13.34 1.67 6.53
C VAL A 262 12.73 0.31 6.87
N TRP A 263 12.69 -0.60 5.89
CA TRP A 263 12.22 -1.97 6.11
C TRP A 263 13.27 -2.90 6.74
N GLY A 264 14.49 -2.41 6.95
CA GLY A 264 15.63 -3.22 7.40
C GLY A 264 15.98 -4.32 6.40
N LYS A 265 15.81 -4.05 5.09
CA LYS A 265 16.03 -5.00 4.00
C LYS A 265 17.17 -4.56 3.08
N ILE A 266 18.21 -3.96 3.64
CA ILE A 266 19.48 -3.75 2.97
C ILE A 266 20.39 -4.98 3.12
N SER A 267 21.39 -5.14 2.25
CA SER A 267 22.24 -6.34 2.20
C SER A 267 23.39 -6.30 3.22
N THR A 268 23.02 -6.09 4.48
CA THR A 268 23.91 -6.16 5.64
C THR A 268 24.23 -7.61 6.01
N VAL A 269 25.33 -7.82 6.73
CA VAL A 269 25.75 -9.17 7.14
C VAL A 269 24.67 -9.89 7.95
N ASP A 270 23.99 -9.22 8.89
CA ASP A 270 22.88 -9.82 9.64
C ASP A 270 21.76 -10.36 8.74
N MET A 271 21.46 -9.64 7.64
CA MET A 271 20.43 -10.02 6.69
C MET A 271 20.86 -11.18 5.79
N LEU A 272 22.16 -11.28 5.49
CA LEU A 272 22.72 -12.43 4.76
C LEU A 272 22.73 -13.68 5.66
N MET A 273 23.12 -13.54 6.93
CA MET A 273 23.11 -14.63 7.90
C MET A 273 21.70 -15.19 8.13
N ARG A 274 20.69 -14.32 8.29
CA ARG A 274 19.28 -14.74 8.39
C ARG A 274 18.78 -15.50 7.15
N ARG A 275 19.50 -15.46 6.04
CA ARG A 275 19.21 -16.20 4.80
C ARG A 275 20.07 -17.44 4.62
N GLY A 276 20.82 -17.85 5.64
CA GLY A 276 21.60 -19.09 5.65
C GLY A 276 23.05 -18.95 5.22
N TRP A 277 23.58 -17.74 5.08
CA TRP A 277 25.01 -17.53 4.80
C TRP A 277 25.82 -17.60 6.09
N SER A 278 26.82 -18.48 6.14
CA SER A 278 27.74 -18.57 7.28
C SER A 278 28.87 -17.55 7.09
N MET A 279 28.90 -16.52 7.93
CA MET A 279 29.93 -15.48 7.91
C MET A 279 30.02 -14.79 9.28
N ALA A 280 31.17 -14.19 9.58
CA ALA A 280 31.37 -13.45 10.83
C ALA A 280 30.67 -12.08 10.76
N ASN A 281 29.78 -11.81 11.72
CA ASN A 281 29.07 -10.53 11.79
C ASN A 281 29.92 -9.46 12.50
N ARG A 282 30.62 -8.65 11.72
CA ARG A 282 31.37 -7.51 12.23
C ARG A 282 31.21 -6.32 11.29
N CYS A 283 30.93 -5.15 11.85
CA CYS A 283 30.73 -3.93 11.08
C CYS A 283 32.03 -3.52 10.40
N ASN A 284 31.98 -3.38 9.08
CA ASN A 284 33.16 -3.01 8.27
C ASN A 284 33.60 -1.54 8.46
N LEU A 285 32.77 -0.72 9.13
CA LEU A 285 33.09 0.67 9.44
C LEU A 285 33.81 0.81 10.78
N CYS A 286 33.20 0.35 11.89
CA CYS A 286 33.78 0.48 13.23
C CYS A 286 34.62 -0.71 13.67
N LYS A 287 34.47 -1.89 13.05
CA LYS A 287 35.14 -3.15 13.41
C LYS A 287 34.86 -3.68 14.84
N GLU A 288 34.01 -3.02 15.61
CA GLU A 288 33.72 -3.36 17.01
C GLU A 288 32.39 -4.10 17.19
N ASN A 289 31.33 -3.62 16.54
CA ASN A 289 29.97 -4.09 16.75
C ASN A 289 29.46 -4.93 15.57
N GLU A 290 28.33 -5.61 15.78
CA GLU A 290 27.63 -6.35 14.72
C GLU A 290 27.10 -5.43 13.61
N GLU A 291 27.18 -5.90 12.37
CA GLU A 291 26.68 -5.17 11.21
C GLU A 291 25.17 -5.36 11.03
N THR A 292 24.40 -4.38 11.53
CA THR A 292 22.95 -4.26 11.28
C THR A 292 22.64 -2.99 10.50
N ALA A 293 21.44 -2.93 9.90
CA ALA A 293 20.99 -1.73 9.19
C ALA A 293 20.96 -0.47 10.08
N ASN A 294 20.44 -0.60 11.31
CA ASN A 294 20.41 0.49 12.28
C ASN A 294 21.82 0.84 12.78
N HIS A 295 22.69 -0.17 12.99
CA HIS A 295 24.07 0.09 13.39
C HIS A 295 24.83 0.87 12.32
N ILE A 296 24.89 0.39 11.07
CA ILE A 296 25.62 1.08 10.01
C ILE A 296 25.11 2.51 9.79
N LEU A 297 23.80 2.69 9.71
CA LEU A 297 23.21 3.96 9.27
C LEU A 297 23.01 4.98 10.41
N ILE A 298 23.06 4.55 11.67
CA ILE A 298 22.81 5.42 12.82
C ILE A 298 23.90 5.26 13.89
N HIS A 299 24.08 4.05 14.44
CA HIS A 299 24.78 3.88 15.71
C HIS A 299 26.29 3.65 15.62
N CYS A 300 26.82 3.39 14.42
CA CYS A 300 28.25 3.21 14.18
C CYS A 300 29.01 4.49 14.52
N GLY A 301 30.15 4.39 15.22
CA GLY A 301 30.97 5.55 15.63
C GLY A 301 31.31 6.49 14.46
N LYS A 302 31.84 5.94 13.35
CA LYS A 302 32.13 6.70 12.13
C LYS A 302 30.88 7.37 11.53
N THR A 303 29.72 6.73 11.66
CA THR A 303 28.45 7.26 11.16
C THR A 303 27.94 8.39 12.05
N ARG A 304 28.07 8.26 13.37
CA ARG A 304 27.70 9.29 14.34
C ARG A 304 28.51 10.57 14.12
N ASP A 305 29.78 10.47 13.76
CA ASP A 305 30.59 11.65 13.42
C ASP A 305 30.05 12.42 12.21
N LEU A 306 29.55 11.72 11.20
CA LEU A 306 28.93 12.35 10.03
C LEU A 306 27.55 12.94 10.37
N TRP A 307 26.78 12.28 11.24
CA TRP A 307 25.54 12.84 11.79
C TRP A 307 25.80 14.12 12.58
N ASN A 308 26.81 14.12 13.45
CA ASN A 308 27.21 15.29 14.22
C ASN A 308 27.67 16.42 13.30
N LEU A 309 28.43 16.13 12.23
CA LEU A 309 28.76 17.12 11.21
C LEU A 309 27.49 17.72 10.60
N LEU A 310 26.52 16.89 10.19
CA LEU A 310 25.26 17.36 9.62
C LEU A 310 24.49 18.24 10.61
N PHE A 311 24.34 17.81 11.86
CA PHE A 311 23.62 18.54 12.90
C PHE A 311 24.28 19.89 13.21
N SER A 312 25.60 19.91 13.37
CA SER A 312 26.40 21.12 13.55
C SER A 312 26.27 22.06 12.34
N SER A 313 26.32 21.53 11.12
CA SER A 313 26.14 22.33 9.91
C SER A 313 24.78 23.02 9.87
N PHE A 314 23.72 22.42 10.40
CA PHE A 314 22.41 23.04 10.49
C PHE A 314 22.16 23.78 11.82
N GLY A 315 23.13 23.80 12.76
CA GLY A 315 22.96 24.41 14.08
C GLY A 315 21.81 23.76 14.89
N VAL A 316 21.63 22.45 14.74
CA VAL A 316 20.54 21.68 15.36
C VAL A 316 21.13 20.73 16.38
N VAL A 317 20.50 20.61 17.55
CA VAL A 317 20.75 19.51 18.49
C VAL A 317 19.73 18.42 18.23
N TRP A 318 20.19 17.20 17.94
CA TRP A 318 19.31 16.09 17.57
C TRP A 318 19.68 14.82 18.34
N VAL A 319 18.66 14.05 18.70
CA VAL A 319 18.83 12.74 19.35
C VAL A 319 18.64 11.64 18.31
N LEU A 320 19.68 10.82 18.10
CA LEU A 320 19.60 9.69 17.19
C LEU A 320 18.73 8.58 17.78
N LEU A 321 17.64 8.26 17.09
CA LEU A 321 16.68 7.23 17.50
C LEU A 321 17.19 5.81 17.24
N GLU A 322 16.54 4.82 17.86
CA GLU A 322 16.97 3.41 17.79
C GLU A 322 16.97 2.84 16.37
N SER A 323 16.01 3.25 15.53
CA SER A 323 15.82 2.68 14.19
C SER A 323 15.78 3.72 13.06
N VAL A 324 16.20 3.31 11.86
CA VAL A 324 16.11 4.13 10.63
C VAL A 324 14.68 4.58 10.36
N ARG A 325 13.70 3.72 10.65
CA ARG A 325 12.28 4.03 10.50
C ARG A 325 11.86 5.16 11.45
N ASN A 326 12.18 5.05 12.74
CA ASN A 326 11.79 6.06 13.73
C ASN A 326 12.52 7.38 13.46
N LEU A 327 13.80 7.33 13.08
CA LEU A 327 14.57 8.50 12.68
C LEU A 327 13.89 9.27 11.54
N LEU A 328 13.45 8.57 10.50
CA LEU A 328 12.77 9.22 9.37
C LEU A 328 11.33 9.65 9.68
N LEU A 329 10.61 8.97 10.57
CA LEU A 329 9.26 9.41 10.99
C LEU A 329 9.30 10.76 11.74
N GLU A 330 10.33 10.92 12.57
CA GLU A 330 10.58 12.15 13.33
C GLU A 330 11.41 13.18 12.56
N TRP A 331 11.81 12.92 11.30
CA TRP A 331 12.66 13.80 10.50
C TRP A 331 11.92 15.04 9.96
N LYS A 332 11.38 15.85 10.87
CA LYS A 332 10.58 17.03 10.59
C LYS A 332 11.11 18.20 11.40
N MET A 333 11.31 19.32 10.73
CA MET A 333 11.74 20.56 11.37
C MET A 333 10.84 21.71 10.92
N LYS A 334 10.28 22.42 11.89
CA LYS A 334 9.52 23.66 11.66
C LYS A 334 10.48 24.85 11.74
N GLY A 335 10.15 25.95 11.08
CA GLY A 335 10.92 27.21 11.18
C GLY A 335 12.14 27.31 10.26
N MET A 336 12.37 26.35 9.35
CA MET A 336 13.40 26.49 8.31
C MET A 336 12.88 27.27 7.10
N GLY A 337 13.71 28.17 6.55
CA GLY A 337 13.46 28.79 5.26
C GLY A 337 13.30 27.74 4.14
N LYS A 338 12.54 28.07 3.09
CA LYS A 338 12.17 27.11 2.00
C LYS A 338 13.39 26.35 1.45
N LYS A 339 14.46 27.05 1.09
CA LYS A 339 15.70 26.45 0.54
C LYS A 339 16.37 25.50 1.54
N ARG A 340 16.55 25.95 2.80
CA ARG A 340 17.16 25.15 3.87
C ARG A 340 16.35 23.90 4.21
N SER A 341 15.02 24.01 4.20
CA SER A 341 14.11 22.87 4.40
C SER A 341 14.24 21.81 3.31
N VAL A 342 14.47 22.21 2.05
CA VAL A 342 14.70 21.27 0.94
C VAL A 342 16.00 20.50 1.14
N VAL A 343 17.09 21.18 1.50
CA VAL A 343 18.38 20.53 1.80
C VAL A 343 18.27 19.61 3.01
N TRP A 344 17.57 20.03 4.08
CA TRP A 344 17.33 19.19 5.25
C TRP A 344 16.58 17.89 4.91
N LYS A 345 15.55 17.97 4.05
CA LYS A 345 14.77 16.79 3.62
C LYS A 345 15.58 15.79 2.79
N MET A 346 16.64 16.21 2.11
CA MET A 346 17.52 15.30 1.35
C MET A 346 18.72 14.80 2.17
N ALA A 347 19.13 15.53 3.22
CA ALA A 347 20.36 15.29 3.94
C ALA A 347 20.48 13.88 4.55
N SER A 348 19.41 13.38 5.18
CA SER A 348 19.39 12.04 5.77
C SER A 348 19.62 10.92 4.73
N ILE A 349 18.96 11.01 3.58
CA ILE A 349 19.11 10.03 2.48
C ILE A 349 20.48 10.16 1.82
N CYS A 350 21.00 11.39 1.70
CA CYS A 350 22.35 11.62 1.19
C CYS A 350 23.39 10.96 2.10
N LEU A 351 23.28 11.17 3.41
CA LEU A 351 24.15 10.57 4.41
C LEU A 351 24.11 9.04 4.35
N PHE A 352 22.90 8.45 4.33
CA PHE A 352 22.72 7.01 4.19
C PHE A 352 23.41 6.45 2.93
N TRP A 353 23.31 7.18 1.82
CA TRP A 353 23.93 6.77 0.57
C TRP A 353 25.47 6.83 0.62
N CYS A 354 26.04 7.90 1.19
CA CYS A 354 27.48 8.04 1.36
C CYS A 354 28.06 6.94 2.27
N ILE A 355 27.42 6.69 3.42
CA ILE A 355 27.82 5.64 4.36
C ILE A 355 27.76 4.27 3.70
N TRP A 356 26.68 3.99 2.96
CA TRP A 356 26.53 2.74 2.24
C TRP A 356 27.59 2.56 1.13
N GLY A 357 27.91 3.66 0.43
CA GLY A 357 28.99 3.69 -0.55
C GLY A 357 30.35 3.34 0.07
N GLU A 358 30.69 3.98 1.18
CA GLU A 358 31.95 3.71 1.90
C GLU A 358 32.03 2.27 2.41
N ARG A 359 30.94 1.76 3.01
CA ARG A 359 30.88 0.36 3.44
C ARG A 359 31.10 -0.60 2.27
N ASN A 360 30.51 -0.33 1.11
CA ASN A 360 30.70 -1.19 -0.07
C ASN A 360 32.13 -1.08 -0.63
N ARG A 361 32.74 0.11 -0.61
CA ARG A 361 34.14 0.30 -1.01
C ARG A 361 35.06 -0.57 -0.16
N ARG A 362 34.93 -0.52 1.17
CA ARG A 362 35.76 -1.33 2.09
C ARG A 362 35.63 -2.83 1.88
N ILE A 363 34.45 -3.31 1.50
CA ILE A 363 34.18 -4.75 1.37
C ILE A 363 34.54 -5.30 0.01
N PHE A 364 34.26 -4.54 -1.05
CA PHE A 364 34.42 -5.04 -2.43
C PHE A 364 35.68 -4.52 -3.12
N GLN A 365 36.25 -3.41 -2.64
CA GLN A 365 37.46 -2.79 -3.21
C GLN A 365 38.61 -2.78 -2.19
N GLU A 366 38.37 -3.16 -0.93
CA GLU A 366 39.36 -3.16 0.16
C GLU A 366 40.02 -1.79 0.41
N GLU A 367 39.41 -0.72 -0.11
CA GLU A 367 39.85 0.66 0.08
C GLU A 367 39.10 1.30 1.26
N GLU A 368 39.83 1.95 2.16
CA GLU A 368 39.27 2.75 3.25
C GLU A 368 39.53 4.24 3.00
N MET A 369 38.47 5.04 2.94
CA MET A 369 38.62 6.50 2.90
C MET A 369 38.97 7.03 4.28
N SER A 370 39.86 8.03 4.33
CA SER A 370 40.10 8.80 5.56
C SER A 370 38.84 9.55 5.99
N ASP A 371 38.67 9.76 7.29
CA ASP A 371 37.47 10.39 7.84
C ASP A 371 37.26 11.81 7.27
N THR A 372 38.35 12.56 7.05
CA THR A 372 38.33 13.88 6.39
C THR A 372 37.80 13.80 4.96
N SER A 373 38.23 12.79 4.19
CA SER A 373 37.78 12.59 2.81
C SER A 373 36.31 12.16 2.76
N LEU A 374 35.85 11.35 3.72
CA LEU A 374 34.46 10.93 3.82
C LEU A 374 33.53 12.11 4.16
N ARG A 375 33.95 12.99 5.08
CA ARG A 375 33.24 14.24 5.40
C ARG A 375 33.13 15.16 4.17
N LYS A 376 34.23 15.31 3.42
CA LYS A 376 34.24 16.09 2.17
C LYS A 376 33.32 15.49 1.10
N LEU A 377 33.35 14.17 0.94
CA LEU A 377 32.47 13.45 0.00
C LEU A 377 31.00 13.67 0.34
N PHE A 378 30.63 13.60 1.62
CA PHE A 378 29.26 13.87 2.07
C PHE A 378 28.81 15.29 1.72
N LEU A 379 29.58 16.32 2.12
CA LEU A 379 29.23 17.72 1.85
C LEU A 379 29.14 18.01 0.35
N ARG A 380 30.08 17.47 -0.44
CA ARG A 380 30.05 17.60 -1.90
C ARG A 380 28.82 16.93 -2.52
N SER A 381 28.50 15.71 -2.08
CA SER A 381 27.31 15.00 -2.56
C SER A 381 26.03 15.77 -2.24
N LEU A 382 25.94 16.34 -1.03
CA LEU A 382 24.79 17.13 -0.61
C LEU A 382 24.66 18.43 -1.42
N LEU A 383 25.79 19.09 -1.72
CA LEU A 383 25.84 20.25 -2.60
C LEU A 383 25.36 19.90 -4.02
N GLU A 384 25.95 18.88 -4.64
CA GLU A 384 25.60 18.43 -6.00
C GLU A 384 24.10 18.10 -6.10
N TRP A 385 23.53 17.46 -5.07
CA TRP A 385 22.10 17.16 -5.04
C TRP A 385 21.26 18.42 -4.84
N SER A 386 21.74 19.38 -4.05
CA SER A 386 21.03 20.65 -3.85
C SER A 386 20.96 21.50 -5.12
N GLN A 387 22.04 21.53 -5.92
CA GLN A 387 22.12 22.25 -7.20
C GLN A 387 21.15 21.68 -8.24
N GLN A 388 20.89 20.36 -8.22
CA GLN A 388 19.99 19.72 -9.19
C GLN A 388 18.50 19.98 -8.94
N PHE A 389 18.11 20.28 -7.70
CA PHE A 389 16.69 20.31 -7.29
C PHE A 389 16.21 21.66 -6.77
N VAL A 390 17.14 22.53 -6.42
CA VAL A 390 16.86 23.91 -6.12
C VAL A 390 17.49 24.66 -7.28
N ASP A 391 16.71 25.38 -8.09
CA ASP A 391 17.23 26.32 -9.13
C ASP A 391 18.07 27.38 -8.44
N LEU A 392 19.26 26.98 -8.06
CA LEU A 392 20.17 27.67 -7.20
C LEU A 392 21.50 27.45 -7.89
N ASP A 393 22.00 28.51 -8.53
CA ASP A 393 23.42 28.71 -8.76
C ASP A 393 24.11 28.87 -7.39
N LEU A 394 24.04 27.83 -6.56
CA LEU A 394 24.70 27.72 -5.28
C LEU A 394 26.16 27.36 -5.57
N ASP A 395 27.03 28.34 -5.49
CA ASP A 395 28.45 28.07 -5.27
C ASP A 395 28.65 27.45 -3.87
N TYR A 396 29.83 26.85 -3.65
CA TYR A 396 30.13 26.17 -2.39
C TYR A 396 30.06 27.13 -1.17
N LEU A 397 30.36 28.42 -1.37
CA LEU A 397 30.33 29.44 -0.33
C LEU A 397 28.89 29.75 0.10
N SER A 398 28.00 29.96 -0.86
CA SER A 398 26.57 30.20 -0.63
C SER A 398 25.89 28.99 0.01
N PHE A 399 26.35 27.78 -0.32
CA PHE A 399 25.86 26.55 0.31
C PHE A 399 26.27 26.46 1.78
N ARG A 400 27.51 26.81 2.12
CA ARG A 400 27.96 26.89 3.52
C ARG A 400 27.18 27.92 4.33
N ASN A 401 26.97 29.10 3.75
CA ASN A 401 26.14 30.15 4.35
C ASN A 401 24.69 29.68 4.57
N LEU A 402 24.15 28.88 3.64
CA LEU A 402 22.81 28.30 3.75
C LEU A 402 22.71 27.21 4.83
N LEU A 403 23.77 26.44 5.01
CA LEU A 403 23.83 25.46 6.10
C LEU A 403 23.82 26.17 7.44
N GLY A 404 24.53 27.29 7.59
CA GLY A 404 24.54 28.10 8.83
C GLY A 404 25.93 28.33 9.39
N ASP A 405 26.98 27.91 8.68
CA ASP A 405 28.32 28.43 8.91
C ASP A 405 28.31 29.90 8.48
N ARG A 406 28.07 30.82 9.42
CA ARG A 406 28.52 32.19 9.22
C ARG A 406 30.03 32.10 9.08
N VAL A 407 30.54 32.18 7.85
CA VAL A 407 31.90 32.65 7.65
C VAL A 407 31.88 34.08 8.18
N VAL A 408 32.32 34.24 9.43
CA VAL A 408 32.73 35.55 9.93
C VAL A 408 33.92 35.92 9.06
N VAL A 409 33.66 36.77 8.06
CA VAL A 409 34.70 37.42 7.25
C VAL A 409 35.45 38.40 8.14
#